data_AF-A0A9W9YGL6-F1
#
_entry.id   AF-A0A9W9YGL6-F1
#
_cell.length_a   1.000
_cell.length_b   1.000
_cell.length_c   1.000
_cell.angle_alpha   90.00
_cell.angle_beta   90.00
_cell.angle_gamma   90.00
#
_symmetry.space_group_name_H-M   'P 1'
#
loop_
_entity.id
_entity.type
_entity.pdbx_description
1 polymer ?
#
loop_
_entity_poly.entity_id
_entity_poly.type
_entity_poly.pdbx_seq_one_letter_code
_entity_poly.pdbx_strand_id
1 'polypeptide(L)'
;MKNDNSSRFGKYLEIFYDSEGKIAGGRVSEYLLERSRIVGQANGERNYHIFYEMLCGLSEEQKQKLSLTSATDFMYLNQGKASVIPNRKEEFYFEQVIKAMDILGISENEKEAIFKVLAVILHLGNVDFGKTEASGQEAAVIMGQNRSHGCISAAGGSKVRSPRSIDQAVDARDALAKEIYSHLFGWLISRVNNIVFKGKQQTSIAVLDIFGFEDFEVNSFEQLCINFANETLQFFFNQFVFRMEQDEYASENIRWADVPFFDNQPRLDLLAKPPYGLIHILADATGFPKDDLSFLDKCHHHHGQNKFYENPKTQKPEFAICHYAGTVCYQAAGFLEKNRDGLKPDLEDLISSCGNKFIQEIFPELQKKKPTVCGKFNDSLIKLVVAMKSCNPSFIRCIKTKQLQGKFEIPLVVEQLRYCGIVETVKIRKAGYPIRYGYADFIKRYRCLSSQLDLSSTNPTVNATRILKLSDKVEPESFQFGKTKVFLKEDLHDSLEESRMAKLNRMAVVIQARLRGYYVNSKYLKMKKAAIVIQSNTRRLLERNKFLKARKRIHPSASNLPDEATEESFFEAAE
;
A
#
# COMPACT_ATOMS: atom_id res chain seq x y z
N MET A 1 21.53 -5.23 -2.09
CA MET A 1 22.40 -4.20 -1.45
C MET A 1 21.68 -2.97 -0.85
N LYS A 2 20.34 -2.79 -0.98
CA LYS A 2 19.65 -1.60 -0.41
C LYS A 2 18.44 -1.92 0.49
N ASN A 3 17.77 -3.08 0.32
CA ASN A 3 16.68 -3.59 1.16
C ASN A 3 16.49 -5.10 0.84
N ASP A 4 16.49 -5.96 1.86
CA ASP A 4 16.35 -7.41 1.68
C ASP A 4 14.90 -7.85 1.44
N ASN A 5 13.93 -6.96 1.67
CA ASN A 5 12.51 -7.14 1.38
C ASN A 5 11.96 -5.92 0.61
N SER A 6 12.58 -5.61 -0.53
CA SER A 6 12.15 -4.50 -1.38
C SER A 6 10.82 -4.82 -2.04
N SER A 7 9.81 -3.97 -1.87
CA SER A 7 8.61 -4.03 -2.71
C SER A 7 9.06 -3.92 -4.17
N ARG A 8 8.60 -4.85 -5.03
CA ARG A 8 8.83 -4.88 -6.50
C ARG A 8 7.53 -4.78 -7.33
N PHE A 9 6.45 -4.31 -6.70
CA PHE A 9 5.26 -3.72 -7.33
C PHE A 9 4.78 -2.53 -6.48
N GLY A 10 4.13 -1.55 -7.11
CA GLY A 10 3.36 -0.50 -6.44
C GLY A 10 2.00 -1.00 -6.00
N LYS A 11 1.58 -0.65 -4.78
CA LYS A 11 0.37 -1.11 -4.14
C LYS A 11 -0.49 0.09 -3.74
N TYR A 12 -1.73 0.09 -4.20
CA TYR A 12 -2.76 1.04 -3.76
C TYR A 12 -3.82 0.26 -2.97
N LEU A 13 -3.84 0.48 -1.66
CA LEU A 13 -4.75 -0.18 -0.74
C LEU A 13 -5.85 0.79 -0.31
N GLU A 14 -7.08 0.51 -0.70
CA GLU A 14 -8.25 1.24 -0.24
C GLU A 14 -8.92 0.46 0.90
N ILE A 15 -9.17 1.14 2.01
CA ILE A 15 -9.86 0.61 3.18
C ILE A 15 -11.18 1.37 3.32
N PHE A 16 -12.29 0.66 3.24
CA PHE A 16 -13.63 1.21 3.31
C PHE A 16 -14.16 1.19 4.74
N TYR A 17 -14.83 2.26 5.15
CA TYR A 17 -15.40 2.40 6.50
C TYR A 17 -16.92 2.56 6.44
N ASP A 18 -17.61 1.92 7.40
CA ASP A 18 -19.04 2.13 7.62
C ASP A 18 -19.34 3.45 8.34
N SER A 19 -20.62 3.75 8.55
CA SER A 19 -21.07 4.96 9.25
C SER A 19 -20.66 5.04 10.73
N GLU A 20 -20.26 3.92 11.34
CA GLU A 20 -19.77 3.85 12.72
C GLU A 20 -18.23 4.00 12.81
N GLY A 21 -17.55 4.08 11.66
CA GLY A 21 -16.09 4.15 11.59
C GLY A 21 -15.39 2.80 11.72
N LYS A 22 -16.09 1.68 11.52
CA LYS A 22 -15.49 0.33 11.48
C LYS A 22 -15.10 -0.04 10.05
N ILE A 23 -14.08 -0.89 9.92
CA ILE A 23 -13.63 -1.38 8.62
C ILE A 23 -14.71 -2.29 8.03
N ALA A 24 -15.25 -1.88 6.89
CA ALA A 24 -16.29 -2.60 6.16
C ALA A 24 -15.73 -3.49 5.05
N GLY A 25 -14.54 -3.18 4.56
CA GLY A 25 -13.86 -3.95 3.52
C GLY A 25 -12.65 -3.20 2.95
N GLY A 26 -12.13 -3.69 1.84
CA GLY A 26 -10.99 -3.07 1.17
C GLY A 26 -10.81 -3.52 -0.27
N ARG A 27 -9.94 -2.82 -0.99
CA ARG A 27 -9.54 -3.13 -2.37
C ARG A 27 -8.04 -2.89 -2.52
N VAL A 28 -7.36 -3.84 -3.13
CA VAL A 28 -5.94 -3.75 -3.49
C VAL A 28 -5.83 -3.62 -4.99
N SER A 29 -5.16 -2.57 -5.45
CA SER A 29 -4.76 -2.41 -6.85
C SER A 29 -3.24 -2.48 -6.95
N GLU A 30 -2.76 -3.29 -7.89
CA GLU A 30 -1.35 -3.42 -8.21
C GLU A 30 -0.97 -2.47 -9.35
N TYR A 31 0.25 -1.97 -9.30
CA TYR A 31 0.89 -1.15 -10.31
C TYR A 31 2.32 -1.64 -10.49
N LEU A 32 2.87 -1.61 -11.70
CA LEU A 32 4.33 -1.73 -11.91
C LEU A 32 5.00 -3.00 -11.31
N LEU A 33 4.47 -4.20 -11.58
CA LEU A 33 5.21 -5.42 -11.26
C LEU A 33 6.52 -5.47 -12.08
N GLU A 34 7.67 -5.57 -11.41
CA GLU A 34 8.99 -5.67 -12.04
C GLU A 34 9.17 -7.07 -12.68
N ARG A 35 8.65 -7.24 -13.91
CA ARG A 35 8.66 -8.54 -14.61
C ARG A 35 10.06 -9.02 -14.95
N SER A 36 11.00 -8.12 -15.26
CA SER A 36 12.36 -8.51 -15.66
C SER A 36 13.12 -9.27 -14.59
N ARG A 37 12.83 -9.01 -13.30
CA ARG A 37 13.41 -9.74 -12.16
C ARG A 37 13.19 -11.25 -12.20
N ILE A 38 12.13 -11.71 -12.88
CA ILE A 38 11.79 -13.13 -13.00
C ILE A 38 12.88 -13.87 -13.77
N VAL A 39 13.44 -13.26 -14.81
CA VAL A 39 14.36 -13.93 -15.74
C VAL A 39 15.82 -13.50 -15.57
N GLY A 40 16.07 -12.34 -14.98
CA GLY A 40 17.41 -11.85 -14.71
C GLY A 40 17.48 -10.97 -13.46
N GLN A 41 18.61 -11.04 -12.76
CA GLN A 41 18.87 -10.25 -11.56
C GLN A 41 20.25 -9.62 -11.61
N ALA A 42 20.38 -8.41 -11.05
CA ALA A 42 21.69 -7.78 -10.87
C ALA A 42 22.53 -8.55 -9.85
N ASN A 43 23.86 -8.40 -9.93
CA ASN A 43 24.78 -9.02 -8.99
C ASN A 43 24.48 -8.57 -7.55
N GLY A 44 24.32 -9.52 -6.63
CA GLY A 44 23.93 -9.27 -5.25
C GLY A 44 22.42 -9.08 -5.03
N GLU A 45 21.58 -9.32 -6.04
CA GLU A 45 20.12 -9.32 -5.93
C GLU A 45 19.52 -10.73 -6.06
N ARG A 46 18.29 -10.88 -5.56
CA ARG A 46 17.48 -12.10 -5.64
C ARG A 46 16.30 -11.93 -6.57
N ASN A 47 15.76 -13.07 -7.00
CA ASN A 47 14.42 -13.16 -7.55
C ASN A 47 13.36 -13.00 -6.43
N TYR A 48 12.07 -13.09 -6.76
CA TYR A 48 10.97 -13.00 -5.79
C TYR A 48 11.09 -14.08 -4.70
N HIS A 49 10.73 -13.71 -3.47
CA HIS A 49 10.91 -14.57 -2.28
C HIS A 49 10.24 -15.94 -2.41
N ILE A 50 9.05 -15.98 -3.01
CA ILE A 50 8.23 -17.20 -3.12
C ILE A 50 8.98 -18.37 -3.76
N PHE A 51 9.89 -18.13 -4.71
CA PHE A 51 10.66 -19.21 -5.33
C PHE A 51 11.58 -19.90 -4.32
N TYR A 52 12.24 -19.13 -3.46
CA TYR A 52 13.16 -19.67 -2.46
C TYR A 52 12.40 -20.24 -1.25
N GLU A 53 11.33 -19.57 -0.82
CA GLU A 53 10.42 -20.06 0.22
C GLU A 53 9.83 -21.42 -0.16
N MET A 54 9.38 -21.58 -1.41
CA MET A 54 8.86 -22.85 -1.94
C MET A 54 9.91 -23.96 -1.98
N LEU A 55 11.13 -23.66 -2.43
CA LEU A 55 12.22 -24.65 -2.48
C LEU A 55 12.67 -25.13 -1.09
N CYS A 56 12.53 -24.29 -0.07
CA CYS A 56 12.85 -24.69 1.31
C CYS A 56 11.65 -25.33 2.02
N GLY A 57 10.43 -24.81 1.82
CA GLY A 57 9.26 -25.16 2.62
C GLY A 57 8.38 -26.29 2.09
N LEU A 58 8.48 -26.68 0.81
CA LEU A 58 7.79 -27.87 0.30
C LEU A 58 8.34 -29.16 0.92
N SER A 59 7.50 -30.19 1.05
CA SER A 59 7.96 -31.51 1.46
C SER A 59 8.82 -32.17 0.37
N GLU A 60 9.66 -33.13 0.75
CA GLU A 60 10.49 -33.86 -0.22
C GLU A 60 9.64 -34.62 -1.27
N GLU A 61 8.47 -35.14 -0.88
CA GLU A 61 7.52 -35.76 -1.81
C GLU A 61 6.99 -34.75 -2.84
N GLN A 62 6.61 -33.55 -2.40
CA GLN A 62 6.13 -32.48 -3.27
C GLN A 62 7.24 -31.98 -4.21
N LYS A 63 8.48 -31.84 -3.71
CA LYS A 63 9.64 -31.46 -4.53
C LYS A 63 9.91 -32.51 -5.60
N GLN A 64 9.87 -33.79 -5.26
CA GLN A 64 10.03 -34.88 -6.23
C GLN A 64 8.94 -34.84 -7.31
N LYS A 65 7.67 -34.64 -6.92
CA LYS A 65 6.54 -34.52 -7.85
C LYS A 65 6.70 -33.34 -8.82
N LEU A 66 7.28 -32.23 -8.37
CA LEU A 66 7.52 -31.02 -9.16
C LEU A 66 8.91 -30.98 -9.81
N SER A 67 9.73 -32.01 -9.62
CA SER A 67 11.14 -32.07 -10.04
C SER A 67 11.95 -30.86 -9.57
N LEU A 68 11.73 -30.41 -8.33
CA LEU A 68 12.43 -29.28 -7.74
C LEU A 68 13.68 -29.75 -6.99
N THR A 69 14.78 -29.04 -7.19
CA THR A 69 16.08 -29.32 -6.54
C THR A 69 16.54 -28.09 -5.74
N SER A 70 17.81 -27.70 -5.83
CA SER A 70 18.35 -26.53 -5.13
C SER A 70 18.20 -25.25 -5.96
N ALA A 71 18.18 -24.08 -5.29
CA ALA A 71 18.07 -22.79 -5.98
C ALA A 71 19.24 -22.53 -6.95
N THR A 72 20.42 -23.14 -6.72
CA THR A 72 21.58 -23.01 -7.60
C THR A 72 21.41 -23.73 -8.94
N ASP A 73 20.51 -24.71 -9.02
CA ASP A 73 20.27 -25.50 -10.23
C ASP A 73 19.36 -24.80 -11.24
N PHE A 74 18.69 -23.72 -10.82
CA PHE A 74 17.77 -22.96 -11.67
C PHE A 74 18.41 -21.66 -12.14
N MET A 75 18.51 -21.51 -13.47
CA MET A 75 19.10 -20.33 -14.11
C MET A 75 18.43 -19.03 -13.63
N TYR A 76 17.10 -19.02 -13.45
CA TYR A 76 16.38 -17.84 -12.98
C TYR A 76 16.62 -17.49 -11.50
N LEU A 77 17.31 -18.32 -10.72
CA LEU A 77 17.58 -18.07 -9.31
C LEU A 77 19.07 -17.87 -8.98
N ASN A 78 19.97 -18.27 -9.89
CA ASN A 78 21.41 -18.29 -9.65
C ASN A 78 22.20 -17.12 -10.27
N GLN A 79 21.63 -16.39 -11.24
CA GLN A 79 22.30 -15.30 -11.96
C GLN A 79 22.73 -14.14 -11.06
N GLY A 80 21.92 -13.78 -10.06
CA GLY A 80 22.21 -12.71 -9.12
C GLY A 80 23.29 -13.03 -8.07
N LYS A 81 23.81 -14.27 -8.02
CA LYS A 81 24.86 -14.73 -7.08
C LYS A 81 24.55 -14.49 -5.60
N ALA A 82 23.27 -14.41 -5.23
CA ALA A 82 22.84 -14.11 -3.87
C ALA A 82 21.68 -15.01 -3.44
N SER A 83 21.84 -16.33 -3.37
CA SER A 83 20.74 -17.26 -3.06
C SER A 83 20.23 -17.20 -1.60
N VAL A 84 21.03 -16.68 -0.67
CA VAL A 84 20.75 -16.69 0.78
C VAL A 84 20.71 -15.27 1.34
N ILE A 85 19.69 -14.96 2.14
CA ILE A 85 19.65 -13.75 2.97
C ILE A 85 20.06 -14.13 4.40
N PRO A 86 21.07 -13.48 4.99
CA PRO A 86 21.47 -13.76 6.37
C PRO A 86 20.31 -13.64 7.36
N ASN A 87 20.19 -14.59 8.28
CA ASN A 87 19.16 -14.64 9.34
C ASN A 87 17.70 -14.73 8.86
N ARG A 88 17.45 -14.95 7.56
CA ARG A 88 16.10 -15.19 7.04
C ARG A 88 15.81 -16.69 6.97
N LYS A 89 14.78 -17.15 7.70
CA LYS A 89 14.33 -18.54 7.66
C LYS A 89 13.24 -18.71 6.60
N GLU A 90 13.62 -19.18 5.42
CA GLU A 90 12.73 -19.36 4.26
C GLU A 90 11.52 -20.26 4.58
N GLU A 91 11.75 -21.36 5.31
CA GLU A 91 10.70 -22.31 5.76
C GLU A 91 9.61 -21.62 6.59
N PHE A 92 10.00 -20.75 7.52
CA PHE A 92 9.06 -20.01 8.35
C PHE A 92 8.17 -19.07 7.50
N TYR A 93 8.76 -18.37 6.53
CA TYR A 93 7.98 -17.51 5.64
C TYR A 93 7.06 -18.30 4.72
N PHE A 94 7.50 -19.47 4.25
CA PHE A 94 6.65 -20.36 3.48
C PHE A 94 5.41 -20.81 4.28
N GLU A 95 5.58 -21.22 5.55
CA GLU A 95 4.44 -21.53 6.41
C GLU A 95 3.46 -20.36 6.56
N GLN A 96 3.97 -19.13 6.64
CA GLN A 96 3.13 -17.94 6.72
C GLN A 96 2.38 -17.68 5.40
N VAL A 97 2.99 -17.97 4.25
CA VAL A 97 2.32 -17.92 2.94
C VAL A 97 1.18 -18.95 2.89
N ILE A 98 1.42 -20.19 3.32
CA ILE A 98 0.38 -21.24 3.36
C ILE A 98 -0.79 -20.82 4.26
N LYS A 99 -0.51 -20.35 5.48
CA LYS A 99 -1.54 -19.83 6.40
C LYS A 99 -2.32 -18.66 5.80
N ALA A 100 -1.65 -17.76 5.06
CA ALA A 100 -2.33 -16.68 4.37
C ALA A 100 -3.25 -17.19 3.25
N MET A 101 -2.80 -18.19 2.49
CA MET A 101 -3.62 -18.86 1.47
C MET A 101 -4.87 -19.52 2.08
N ASP A 102 -4.75 -20.14 3.26
CA ASP A 102 -5.88 -20.71 4.01
C ASP A 102 -6.92 -19.64 4.41
N ILE A 103 -6.45 -18.51 4.94
CA ILE A 103 -7.33 -17.39 5.31
C ILE A 103 -8.05 -16.83 4.08
N LEU A 104 -7.38 -16.83 2.93
CA LEU A 104 -7.94 -16.44 1.63
C LEU A 104 -8.80 -17.54 0.98
N GLY A 105 -9.07 -18.65 1.68
CA GLY A 105 -9.91 -19.72 1.15
C GLY A 105 -9.38 -20.37 -0.14
N ILE A 106 -8.06 -20.33 -0.35
CA ILE A 106 -7.40 -21.02 -1.46
C ILE A 106 -7.32 -22.50 -1.10
N SER A 107 -8.00 -23.35 -1.85
CA SER A 107 -8.06 -24.79 -1.62
C SER A 107 -6.71 -25.48 -1.86
N GLU A 108 -6.51 -26.66 -1.27
CA GLU A 108 -5.28 -27.45 -1.48
C GLU A 108 -4.99 -27.72 -2.96
N ASN A 109 -6.02 -27.99 -3.77
CA ASN A 109 -5.88 -28.19 -5.21
C ASN A 109 -5.38 -26.91 -5.92
N GLU A 110 -5.88 -25.74 -5.52
CA GLU A 110 -5.42 -24.45 -6.05
C GLU A 110 -3.99 -24.16 -5.59
N LYS A 111 -3.62 -24.45 -4.33
CA LYS A 111 -2.25 -24.31 -3.84
C LYS A 111 -1.28 -25.16 -4.64
N GLU A 112 -1.61 -26.44 -4.87
CA GLU A 112 -0.80 -27.33 -5.71
C GLU A 112 -0.66 -26.79 -7.14
N ALA A 113 -1.74 -26.27 -7.72
CA ALA A 113 -1.71 -25.67 -9.05
C ALA A 113 -0.81 -24.42 -9.11
N ILE A 114 -0.85 -23.56 -8.09
CA ILE A 114 0.02 -22.37 -7.95
C ILE A 114 1.49 -22.80 -7.90
N PHE A 115 1.85 -23.74 -7.03
CA PHE A 115 3.24 -24.22 -6.91
C PHE A 115 3.71 -24.93 -8.17
N LYS A 116 2.83 -25.65 -8.86
CA LYS A 116 3.14 -26.24 -10.17
C LYS A 116 3.46 -25.18 -11.21
N VAL A 117 2.69 -24.09 -11.27
CA VAL A 117 2.96 -22.97 -12.19
C VAL A 117 4.30 -22.30 -11.87
N LEU A 118 4.62 -22.09 -10.59
CA LEU A 118 5.92 -21.54 -10.17
C LEU A 118 7.08 -22.48 -10.52
N ALA A 119 6.91 -23.79 -10.35
CA ALA A 119 7.90 -24.79 -10.77
C ALA A 119 8.11 -24.78 -12.29
N VAL A 120 7.03 -24.66 -13.08
CA VAL A 120 7.13 -24.52 -14.55
C VAL A 120 7.96 -23.30 -14.94
N ILE A 121 7.81 -22.16 -14.26
CA ILE A 121 8.63 -20.97 -14.51
C ILE A 121 10.12 -21.27 -14.27
N LEU A 122 10.47 -21.96 -13.18
CA LEU A 122 11.86 -22.32 -12.90
C LEU A 122 12.44 -23.27 -13.95
N HIS A 123 11.68 -24.29 -14.35
CA HIS A 123 12.08 -25.24 -15.39
C HIS A 123 12.21 -24.59 -16.76
N LEU A 124 11.34 -23.63 -17.10
CA LEU A 124 11.44 -22.85 -18.32
C LEU A 124 12.81 -22.16 -18.41
N GLY A 125 13.33 -21.60 -17.32
CA GLY A 125 14.64 -20.95 -17.31
C GLY A 125 15.82 -21.89 -17.61
N ASN A 126 15.66 -23.19 -17.39
CA ASN A 126 16.67 -24.20 -17.66
C ASN A 126 16.57 -24.79 -19.08
N VAL A 127 15.65 -24.29 -19.91
CA VAL A 127 15.60 -24.66 -21.34
C VAL A 127 16.72 -23.93 -22.07
N ASP A 128 17.73 -24.70 -22.49
CA ASP A 128 18.85 -24.20 -23.30
C ASP A 128 18.63 -24.45 -24.78
N PHE A 129 19.14 -23.53 -25.59
CA PHE A 129 19.05 -23.58 -27.05
C PHE A 129 20.44 -23.71 -27.67
N GLY A 130 20.64 -24.72 -28.49
CA GLY A 130 21.82 -24.94 -29.33
C GLY A 130 21.59 -24.47 -30.77
N LYS A 131 22.68 -24.42 -31.53
CA LYS A 131 22.68 -24.03 -32.94
C LYS A 131 22.34 -25.23 -33.82
N THR A 132 21.38 -25.07 -34.72
CA THR A 132 21.18 -25.94 -35.88
C THR A 132 21.03 -25.08 -37.13
N GLU A 133 21.15 -25.69 -38.31
CA GLU A 133 20.70 -25.06 -39.56
C GLU A 133 19.30 -25.58 -39.93
N ALA A 134 18.40 -24.67 -40.26
CA ALA A 134 17.11 -24.99 -40.85
C ALA A 134 16.82 -24.00 -41.99
N SER A 135 16.51 -24.53 -43.19
CA SER A 135 16.22 -23.71 -44.38
C SER A 135 17.33 -22.72 -44.77
N GLY A 136 18.61 -23.06 -44.53
CA GLY A 136 19.76 -22.20 -44.85
C GLY A 136 19.96 -21.02 -43.90
N GLN A 137 19.30 -21.02 -42.73
CA GLN A 137 19.45 -20.01 -41.68
C GLN A 137 19.79 -20.67 -40.33
N GLU A 138 20.48 -19.92 -39.47
CA GLU A 138 20.75 -20.33 -38.09
C GLU A 138 19.43 -20.43 -37.31
N ALA A 139 19.20 -21.59 -36.71
CA ALA A 139 17.98 -21.94 -36.01
C ALA A 139 18.29 -22.49 -34.61
N ALA A 140 17.46 -22.13 -33.64
CA ALA A 140 17.54 -22.62 -32.27
C ALA A 140 16.94 -24.03 -32.15
N VAL A 141 17.66 -24.94 -31.50
CA VAL A 141 17.16 -26.28 -31.11
C VAL A 141 17.30 -26.46 -29.61
N ILE A 142 16.29 -27.00 -28.96
CA ILE A 142 16.34 -27.28 -27.52
C ILE A 142 17.38 -28.37 -27.24
N MET A 143 18.31 -28.09 -26.34
CA MET A 143 19.37 -29.00 -25.90
C MET A 143 19.01 -29.67 -24.57
N GLY A 144 19.22 -30.99 -24.43
CA GLY A 144 19.04 -31.74 -23.18
C GLY A 144 17.88 -32.76 -23.13
N GLN A 145 17.94 -33.70 -22.18
CA GLN A 145 17.01 -34.84 -22.00
C GLN A 145 15.66 -34.49 -21.34
N ASN A 146 15.32 -33.23 -21.11
CA ASN A 146 14.01 -32.83 -20.57
C ASN A 146 12.90 -32.80 -21.65
N ARG A 147 12.83 -33.84 -22.49
CA ARG A 147 11.71 -34.09 -23.41
C ARG A 147 10.47 -34.67 -22.68
N SER A 148 10.54 -34.88 -21.37
CA SER A 148 9.60 -35.70 -20.60
C SER A 148 8.73 -34.95 -19.58
N HIS A 149 8.74 -33.62 -19.54
CA HIS A 149 7.76 -32.86 -18.74
C HIS A 149 6.76 -32.20 -19.69
N GLY A 150 5.68 -32.93 -19.96
CA GLY A 150 4.63 -32.61 -20.94
C GLY A 150 3.86 -31.32 -20.66
N CYS A 151 4.48 -30.18 -20.89
CA CYS A 151 3.80 -28.92 -21.13
C CYS A 151 4.48 -28.32 -22.35
N ILE A 152 3.69 -28.20 -23.44
CA ILE A 152 4.02 -27.55 -24.71
C ILE A 152 4.48 -28.53 -25.81
N SER A 153 3.52 -29.25 -26.38
CA SER A 153 3.63 -29.84 -27.72
C SER A 153 2.52 -29.26 -28.58
N ALA A 154 2.85 -28.33 -29.49
CA ALA A 154 1.87 -27.72 -30.38
C ALA A 154 1.48 -28.71 -31.50
N ALA A 155 0.18 -29.02 -31.56
CA ALA A 155 -0.42 -29.76 -32.67
C ALA A 155 -0.48 -28.91 -33.95
N GLY A 156 -0.42 -29.60 -35.08
CA GLY A 156 -0.23 -29.05 -36.42
C GLY A 156 -1.34 -28.13 -36.91
N GLY A 157 -0.90 -27.07 -37.58
CA GLY A 157 -1.67 -26.25 -38.51
C GLY A 157 -0.68 -25.63 -39.50
N SER A 158 -1.08 -25.53 -40.77
CA SER A 158 -0.31 -24.98 -41.89
C SER A 158 -0.07 -23.46 -41.76
N LYS A 159 0.76 -23.05 -40.80
CA LYS A 159 1.34 -21.70 -40.72
C LYS A 159 2.80 -21.78 -41.20
N VAL A 160 3.24 -20.79 -41.98
CA VAL A 160 4.65 -20.67 -42.40
C VAL A 160 5.53 -20.61 -41.15
N ARG A 161 6.37 -21.62 -40.94
CA ARG A 161 7.30 -21.69 -39.80
C ARG A 161 8.64 -21.11 -40.21
N SER A 162 8.94 -19.90 -39.76
CA SER A 162 10.29 -19.34 -39.86
C SER A 162 11.14 -19.82 -38.67
N PRO A 163 12.35 -20.37 -38.90
CA PRO A 163 13.26 -20.69 -37.81
C PRO A 163 13.62 -19.44 -37.01
N ARG A 164 13.81 -19.60 -35.69
CA ARG A 164 14.23 -18.53 -34.78
C ARG A 164 15.72 -18.63 -34.49
N SER A 165 16.40 -17.50 -34.39
CA SER A 165 17.76 -17.49 -33.83
C SER A 165 17.75 -17.90 -32.35
N ILE A 166 18.92 -18.20 -31.79
CA ILE A 166 19.06 -18.52 -30.37
C ILE A 166 18.52 -17.38 -29.50
N ASP A 167 18.94 -16.14 -29.77
CA ASP A 167 18.50 -14.98 -29.00
C ASP A 167 16.97 -14.84 -29.04
N GLN A 168 16.36 -14.97 -30.22
CA GLN A 168 14.91 -14.90 -30.38
C GLN A 168 14.14 -16.02 -29.65
N ALA A 169 14.78 -17.17 -29.43
CA ALA A 169 14.23 -18.30 -28.70
C ALA A 169 14.36 -18.10 -27.17
N VAL A 170 15.49 -17.56 -26.72
CA VAL A 170 15.70 -17.12 -25.33
C VAL A 170 14.69 -16.03 -24.95
N ASP A 171 14.55 -14.99 -25.78
CA ASP A 171 13.58 -13.91 -25.54
C ASP A 171 12.15 -14.44 -25.46
N ALA A 172 11.81 -15.42 -26.31
CA ALA A 172 10.50 -16.06 -26.32
C ALA A 172 10.22 -16.86 -25.03
N ARG A 173 11.21 -17.62 -24.55
CA ARG A 173 11.17 -18.37 -23.28
C ARG A 173 11.02 -17.42 -22.09
N ASP A 174 11.80 -16.36 -22.07
CA ASP A 174 11.82 -15.37 -21.00
C ASP A 174 10.52 -14.56 -20.97
N ALA A 175 9.99 -14.15 -22.13
CA ALA A 175 8.69 -13.50 -22.24
C ALA A 175 7.56 -14.40 -21.73
N LEU A 176 7.60 -15.70 -22.05
CA LEU A 176 6.61 -16.66 -21.54
C LEU A 176 6.65 -16.78 -20.02
N ALA A 177 7.84 -16.90 -19.43
CA ALA A 177 8.00 -16.94 -17.97
C ALA A 177 7.46 -15.67 -17.29
N LYS A 178 7.77 -14.49 -17.84
CA LYS A 178 7.29 -13.19 -17.34
C LYS A 178 5.76 -13.09 -17.35
N GLU A 179 5.14 -13.52 -18.45
CA GLU A 179 3.69 -13.45 -18.61
C GLU A 179 2.95 -14.43 -17.71
N ILE A 180 3.42 -15.68 -17.57
CA ILE A 180 2.82 -16.67 -16.66
C ILE A 180 2.82 -16.15 -15.22
N TYR A 181 3.95 -15.63 -14.75
CA TYR A 181 4.04 -15.08 -13.40
C TYR A 181 3.13 -13.87 -13.20
N SER A 182 3.09 -12.95 -14.18
CA SER A 182 2.28 -11.73 -14.09
C SER A 182 0.79 -12.04 -14.02
N HIS A 183 0.31 -13.02 -14.80
CA HIS A 183 -1.08 -13.46 -14.77
C HIS A 183 -1.42 -14.19 -13.47
N LEU A 184 -0.50 -15.03 -12.96
CA LEU A 184 -0.66 -15.66 -11.64
C LEU A 184 -0.77 -14.59 -10.53
N PHE A 185 0.08 -13.57 -10.56
CA PHE A 185 0.06 -12.48 -9.59
C PHE A 185 -1.25 -11.69 -9.65
N GLY A 186 -1.70 -11.29 -10.84
CA GLY A 186 -2.98 -10.61 -11.03
C GLY A 186 -4.20 -11.46 -10.62
N TRP A 187 -4.15 -12.78 -10.85
CA TRP A 187 -5.17 -13.70 -10.37
C TRP A 187 -5.22 -13.74 -8.84
N LEU A 188 -4.05 -13.79 -8.16
CA LEU A 188 -3.97 -13.74 -6.69
C LEU A 188 -4.54 -12.43 -6.14
N ILE A 189 -4.22 -11.29 -6.74
CA ILE A 189 -4.82 -10.00 -6.33
C ILE A 189 -6.34 -9.99 -6.55
N SER A 190 -6.83 -10.59 -7.63
CA SER A 190 -8.27 -10.74 -7.87
C SER A 190 -8.93 -11.60 -6.79
N ARG A 191 -8.30 -12.70 -6.36
CA ARG A 191 -8.79 -13.54 -5.24
C ARG A 191 -8.83 -12.77 -3.92
N VAL A 192 -7.78 -12.03 -3.60
CA VAL A 192 -7.76 -11.14 -2.41
C VAL A 192 -8.91 -10.14 -2.46
N ASN A 193 -9.09 -9.47 -3.59
CA ASN A 193 -10.17 -8.50 -3.76
C ASN A 193 -11.56 -9.11 -3.62
N ASN A 194 -11.80 -10.31 -4.17
CA ASN A 194 -13.11 -10.96 -4.06
C ASN A 194 -13.52 -11.28 -2.61
N ILE A 195 -12.56 -11.44 -1.70
CA ILE A 195 -12.81 -11.75 -0.29
C ILE A 195 -12.94 -10.48 0.54
N VAL A 196 -12.07 -9.50 0.26
CA VAL A 196 -11.94 -8.28 1.07
C VAL A 196 -12.93 -7.20 0.62
N PHE A 197 -13.38 -7.21 -0.63
CA PHE A 197 -14.31 -6.22 -1.17
C PHE A 197 -15.77 -6.65 -1.00
N LYS A 198 -16.52 -5.94 -0.13
CA LYS A 198 -17.94 -6.23 0.17
C LYS A 198 -18.94 -5.21 -0.39
N GLY A 199 -18.57 -4.45 -1.42
CA GLY A 199 -19.47 -3.52 -2.12
C GLY A 199 -19.09 -2.04 -2.00
N LYS A 200 -19.97 -1.15 -2.47
CA LYS A 200 -19.72 0.30 -2.50
C LYS A 200 -19.99 0.93 -1.13
N GLN A 201 -18.95 1.46 -0.51
CA GLN A 201 -19.00 2.27 0.69
C GLN A 201 -18.61 3.71 0.33
N GLN A 202 -19.19 4.72 0.99
CA GLN A 202 -19.01 6.12 0.61
C GLN A 202 -17.67 6.73 1.07
N THR A 203 -17.10 6.24 2.17
CA THR A 203 -15.88 6.79 2.77
C THR A 203 -14.78 5.73 2.78
N SER A 204 -13.59 6.11 2.31
CA SER A 204 -12.41 5.26 2.33
C SER A 204 -11.17 6.02 2.73
N ILE A 205 -10.20 5.29 3.28
CA ILE A 205 -8.81 5.74 3.40
C ILE A 205 -8.00 4.90 2.42
N ALA A 206 -7.27 5.58 1.53
CA ALA A 206 -6.38 4.93 0.59
C ALA A 206 -4.92 5.12 1.02
N VAL A 207 -4.14 4.05 0.93
CA VAL A 207 -2.71 4.02 1.21
C VAL A 207 -1.98 3.64 -0.07
N LEU A 208 -1.19 4.57 -0.59
CA LEU A 208 -0.32 4.33 -1.75
C LEU A 208 1.09 4.00 -1.27
N ASP A 209 1.56 2.83 -1.66
CA ASP A 209 2.90 2.31 -1.39
C ASP A 209 3.58 2.01 -2.73
N ILE A 210 4.49 2.87 -3.15
CA ILE A 210 5.16 2.80 -4.45
C ILE A 210 6.67 2.93 -4.26
N PHE A 211 7.44 2.43 -5.22
CA PHE A 211 8.91 2.47 -5.16
C PHE A 211 9.42 3.90 -5.04
N GLY A 212 10.43 4.09 -4.19
CA GLY A 212 11.17 5.34 -4.19
C GLY A 212 11.92 5.57 -5.50
N PHE A 213 12.41 6.80 -5.67
CA PHE A 213 13.33 7.14 -6.75
C PHE A 213 14.56 6.24 -6.71
N GLU A 214 14.95 5.68 -7.85
CA GLU A 214 16.09 4.75 -7.98
C GLU A 214 17.17 5.35 -8.87
N ASP A 215 18.41 5.31 -8.37
CA ASP A 215 19.61 5.53 -9.14
C ASP A 215 20.65 4.47 -8.77
N PHE A 216 21.09 3.71 -9.77
CA PHE A 216 22.04 2.61 -9.71
C PHE A 216 23.22 2.86 -10.64
N GLU A 217 24.26 2.04 -10.54
CA GLU A 217 25.40 2.10 -11.47
C GLU A 217 24.98 1.86 -12.92
N VAL A 218 23.92 1.08 -13.13
CA VAL A 218 23.31 0.80 -14.43
C VAL A 218 21.81 0.97 -14.31
N ASN A 219 21.25 2.02 -14.92
CA ASN A 219 19.81 2.25 -14.97
C ASN A 219 19.25 1.87 -16.34
N SER A 220 18.13 1.16 -16.34
CA SER A 220 17.47 0.61 -17.52
C SER A 220 16.02 1.14 -17.65
N PHE A 221 15.26 0.59 -18.58
CA PHE A 221 13.84 0.89 -18.83
C PHE A 221 12.99 0.84 -17.55
N GLU A 222 13.26 -0.11 -16.67
CA GLU A 222 12.57 -0.28 -15.39
C GLU A 222 12.78 0.94 -14.48
N GLN A 223 14.01 1.40 -14.32
CA GLN A 223 14.33 2.61 -13.56
C GLN A 223 13.72 3.85 -14.21
N LEU A 224 13.65 3.93 -15.54
CA LEU A 224 12.97 5.04 -16.22
C LEU A 224 11.48 5.08 -15.84
N CYS A 225 10.80 3.93 -15.86
CA CYS A 225 9.41 3.83 -15.44
C CYS A 225 9.24 4.21 -13.95
N ILE A 226 10.09 3.69 -13.05
CA ILE A 226 10.04 4.00 -11.62
C ILE A 226 10.27 5.50 -11.37
N ASN A 227 11.27 6.10 -12.00
CA ASN A 227 11.58 7.52 -11.82
C ASN A 227 10.52 8.40 -12.47
N PHE A 228 9.89 8.00 -13.58
CA PHE A 228 8.74 8.69 -14.16
C PHE A 228 7.51 8.67 -13.23
N ALA A 229 7.22 7.54 -12.56
CA ALA A 229 6.19 7.50 -11.52
C ALA A 229 6.50 8.49 -10.39
N ASN A 230 7.74 8.49 -9.89
CA ASN A 230 8.17 9.39 -8.82
C ASN A 230 8.08 10.87 -9.24
N GLU A 231 8.48 11.21 -10.46
CA GLU A 231 8.36 12.56 -11.02
C GLU A 231 6.88 13.00 -11.08
N THR A 232 5.99 12.09 -11.49
CA THR A 232 4.54 12.33 -11.57
C THR A 232 3.92 12.55 -10.20
N LEU A 233 4.31 11.75 -9.19
CA LEU A 233 3.83 11.90 -7.82
C LEU A 233 4.40 13.15 -7.16
N GLN A 234 5.65 13.52 -7.45
CA GLN A 234 6.23 14.77 -6.98
C GLN A 234 5.50 15.98 -7.58
N PHE A 235 5.12 15.91 -8.86
CA PHE A 235 4.29 16.94 -9.47
C PHE A 235 2.91 17.02 -8.82
N PHE A 236 2.25 15.88 -8.57
CA PHE A 236 0.98 15.87 -7.86
C PHE A 236 1.11 16.48 -6.45
N PHE A 237 2.17 16.14 -5.72
CA PHE A 237 2.47 16.74 -4.42
C PHE A 237 2.64 18.25 -4.53
N ASN A 238 3.44 18.72 -5.49
CA ASN A 238 3.67 20.14 -5.69
C ASN A 238 2.36 20.86 -6.04
N GLN A 239 1.58 20.35 -6.99
CA GLN A 239 0.29 20.95 -7.31
C GLN A 239 -0.68 20.95 -6.13
N PHE A 240 -0.76 19.85 -5.37
CA PHE A 240 -1.71 19.75 -4.28
C PHE A 240 -1.31 20.66 -3.11
N VAL A 241 -0.06 20.60 -2.67
CA VAL A 241 0.41 21.41 -1.54
C VAL A 241 0.43 22.89 -1.91
N PHE A 242 1.02 23.27 -3.04
CA PHE A 242 1.23 24.67 -3.38
C PHE A 242 0.00 25.32 -4.00
N ARG A 243 -0.59 24.71 -5.03
CA ARG A 243 -1.67 25.35 -5.79
C ARG A 243 -2.98 25.36 -5.02
N MET A 244 -3.32 24.29 -4.30
CA MET A 244 -4.55 24.32 -3.50
C MET A 244 -4.46 25.26 -2.29
N GLU A 245 -3.27 25.43 -1.69
CA GLU A 245 -3.09 26.45 -0.64
C GLU A 245 -3.26 27.86 -1.23
N GLN A 246 -2.67 28.14 -2.39
CA GLN A 246 -2.82 29.43 -3.06
C GLN A 246 -4.28 29.70 -3.48
N ASP A 247 -4.94 28.72 -4.11
CA ASP A 247 -6.34 28.83 -4.54
C ASP A 247 -7.26 29.06 -3.33
N GLU A 248 -7.01 28.36 -2.22
CA GLU A 248 -7.76 28.58 -0.98
C GLU A 248 -7.54 29.99 -0.45
N TYR A 249 -6.29 30.42 -0.26
CA TYR A 249 -5.97 31.74 0.29
C TYR A 249 -6.52 32.85 -0.58
N ALA A 250 -6.43 32.72 -1.91
CA ALA A 250 -7.04 33.64 -2.86
C ALA A 250 -8.58 33.66 -2.73
N SER A 251 -9.22 32.49 -2.66
CA SER A 251 -10.68 32.38 -2.54
C SER A 251 -11.20 33.01 -1.23
N GLU A 252 -10.42 32.91 -0.15
CA GLU A 252 -10.75 33.40 1.19
C GLU A 252 -10.22 34.83 1.46
N ASN A 253 -9.55 35.47 0.49
CA ASN A 253 -8.91 36.79 0.60
C ASN A 253 -7.88 36.88 1.75
N ILE A 254 -7.11 35.81 1.97
CA ILE A 254 -6.02 35.78 2.94
C ILE A 254 -4.81 36.54 2.39
N ARG A 255 -4.21 37.39 3.23
CA ARG A 255 -3.01 38.13 2.86
C ARG A 255 -1.81 37.19 2.97
N TRP A 256 -1.24 36.86 1.83
CA TRP A 256 -0.16 35.89 1.71
C TRP A 256 0.84 36.37 0.66
N ALA A 257 2.13 36.08 0.88
CA ALA A 257 3.17 36.32 -0.11
C ALA A 257 3.41 35.04 -0.91
N ASP A 258 3.31 35.12 -2.23
CA ASP A 258 3.58 33.97 -3.10
C ASP A 258 4.99 33.44 -2.85
N VAL A 259 5.06 32.20 -2.35
CA VAL A 259 6.33 31.50 -2.18
C VAL A 259 6.62 30.76 -3.49
N PRO A 260 7.72 31.08 -4.18
CA PRO A 260 8.08 30.35 -5.39
C PRO A 260 8.35 28.90 -5.03
N PHE A 261 7.73 27.98 -5.77
CA PHE A 261 7.98 26.56 -5.66
C PHE A 261 8.59 26.03 -6.96
N PHE A 262 9.16 24.83 -6.87
CA PHE A 262 9.80 24.22 -8.01
C PHE A 262 8.78 23.45 -8.85
N ASP A 263 8.38 24.00 -9.98
CA ASP A 263 7.50 23.33 -10.93
C ASP A 263 8.30 22.32 -11.79
N ASN A 264 7.95 21.05 -11.67
CA ASN A 264 8.54 19.97 -12.45
C ASN A 264 7.69 19.56 -13.66
N GLN A 265 6.61 20.29 -14.01
CA GLN A 265 5.87 20.09 -15.27
C GLN A 265 6.78 20.01 -16.50
N PRO A 266 7.83 20.84 -16.67
CA PRO A 266 8.70 20.74 -17.84
C PRO A 266 9.44 19.40 -17.97
N ARG A 267 9.69 18.69 -16.86
CA ARG A 267 10.29 17.34 -16.86
C ARG A 267 9.28 16.28 -17.25
N LEU A 268 8.04 16.41 -16.75
CA LEU A 268 6.94 15.56 -17.20
C LEU A 268 6.64 15.77 -18.67
N ASP A 269 6.78 16.99 -19.18
CA ASP A 269 6.62 17.29 -20.59
C ASP A 269 7.67 16.55 -21.44
N LEU A 270 8.94 16.57 -21.01
CA LEU A 270 10.02 15.80 -21.63
C LEU A 270 9.70 14.29 -21.65
N LEU A 271 9.16 13.75 -20.56
CA LEU A 271 8.87 12.33 -20.42
C LEU A 271 7.63 11.91 -21.24
N ALA A 272 6.54 12.68 -21.16
CA ALA A 272 5.20 12.20 -21.49
C ALA A 272 4.36 13.11 -22.40
N LYS A 273 4.82 14.30 -22.79
CA LYS A 273 4.01 15.19 -23.62
C LYS A 273 3.91 14.70 -25.06
N PRO A 274 2.69 14.52 -25.61
CA PRO A 274 2.54 14.22 -27.02
C PRO A 274 3.03 15.39 -27.90
N PRO A 275 3.60 15.13 -29.09
CA PRO A 275 3.94 13.81 -29.65
C PRO A 275 5.37 13.35 -29.34
N TYR A 276 6.23 14.22 -28.80
CA TYR A 276 7.68 13.98 -28.73
C TYR A 276 8.19 13.61 -27.33
N GLY A 277 7.33 13.40 -26.34
CA GLY A 277 7.74 12.87 -25.04
C GLY A 277 8.44 11.52 -25.19
N LEU A 278 9.42 11.23 -24.34
CA LEU A 278 10.22 10.01 -24.42
C LEU A 278 9.37 8.73 -24.52
N ILE A 279 8.25 8.65 -23.78
CA ILE A 279 7.34 7.50 -23.85
C ILE A 279 6.67 7.34 -25.22
N HIS A 280 6.40 8.45 -25.92
CA HIS A 280 5.78 8.44 -27.24
C HIS A 280 6.81 8.10 -28.32
N ILE A 281 8.02 8.66 -28.23
CA ILE A 281 9.14 8.28 -29.11
C ILE A 281 9.42 6.78 -28.97
N LEU A 282 9.40 6.27 -27.73
CA LEU A 282 9.61 4.85 -27.44
C LEU A 282 8.48 4.00 -28.02
N ALA A 283 7.21 4.36 -27.79
CA ALA A 283 6.06 3.63 -28.34
C ALA A 283 6.09 3.58 -29.87
N ASP A 284 6.41 4.70 -30.52
CA ASP A 284 6.53 4.78 -31.98
C ASP A 284 7.70 3.93 -32.49
N ALA A 285 8.86 3.97 -31.83
CA ALA A 285 10.02 3.17 -32.22
C ALA A 285 9.77 1.67 -32.05
N THR A 286 9.03 1.26 -31.01
CA THR A 286 8.69 -0.13 -30.73
C THR A 286 7.87 -0.79 -31.84
N GLY A 287 7.02 -0.02 -32.54
CA GLY A 287 6.13 -0.50 -33.61
C GLY A 287 6.81 -0.82 -34.95
N PHE A 288 8.09 -0.49 -35.12
CA PHE A 288 8.85 -0.74 -36.34
C PHE A 288 10.02 -1.73 -36.07
N PRO A 289 10.57 -2.40 -37.10
CA PRO A 289 11.78 -3.21 -36.99
C PRO A 289 13.02 -2.32 -36.85
N LYS A 290 13.03 -1.50 -35.79
CA LYS A 290 14.05 -0.51 -35.49
C LYS A 290 14.88 -0.98 -34.29
N ASP A 291 16.12 -0.50 -34.24
CA ASP A 291 17.07 -0.74 -33.15
C ASP A 291 16.97 0.33 -32.06
N ASP A 292 17.49 0.03 -30.87
CA ASP A 292 17.51 0.95 -29.74
C ASP A 292 18.29 2.25 -30.05
N LEU A 293 19.25 2.20 -30.99
CA LEU A 293 19.99 3.37 -31.47
C LEU A 293 19.07 4.37 -32.17
N SER A 294 18.17 3.92 -33.03
CA SER A 294 17.21 4.83 -33.68
C SER A 294 16.26 5.52 -32.70
N PHE A 295 15.97 4.88 -31.54
CA PHE A 295 15.23 5.52 -30.45
C PHE A 295 16.07 6.63 -29.82
N LEU A 296 17.33 6.36 -29.50
CA LEU A 296 18.28 7.33 -28.98
C LEU A 296 18.47 8.53 -29.91
N ASP A 297 18.69 8.28 -31.20
CA ASP A 297 18.90 9.33 -32.20
C ASP A 297 17.71 10.28 -32.28
N LYS A 298 16.48 9.75 -32.23
CA LYS A 298 15.26 10.57 -32.15
C LYS A 298 15.19 11.37 -30.86
N CYS A 299 15.55 10.77 -29.72
CA CYS A 299 15.58 11.48 -28.44
C CYS A 299 16.59 12.63 -28.48
N HIS A 300 17.80 12.39 -28.97
CA HIS A 300 18.82 13.43 -29.15
C HIS A 300 18.39 14.53 -30.12
N HIS A 301 17.74 14.16 -31.22
CA HIS A 301 17.23 15.12 -32.21
C HIS A 301 16.17 16.05 -31.62
N HIS A 302 15.18 15.51 -30.90
CA HIS A 302 14.06 16.29 -30.36
C HIS A 302 14.40 17.02 -29.05
N HIS A 303 15.25 16.44 -28.20
CA HIS A 303 15.50 16.92 -26.84
C HIS A 303 16.92 17.39 -26.58
N GLY A 304 17.81 17.39 -27.57
CA GLY A 304 19.22 17.77 -27.39
C GLY A 304 19.46 19.20 -26.88
N GLN A 305 18.48 20.11 -27.02
CA GLN A 305 18.52 21.45 -26.45
C GLN A 305 17.67 21.63 -25.18
N ASN A 306 16.99 20.57 -24.72
CA ASN A 306 16.18 20.63 -23.52
C ASN A 306 17.09 20.63 -22.28
N LYS A 307 16.95 21.63 -21.40
CA LYS A 307 17.74 21.77 -20.16
C LYS A 307 17.66 20.57 -19.20
N PHE A 308 16.67 19.69 -19.35
CA PHE A 308 16.50 18.50 -18.51
C PHE A 308 16.94 17.21 -19.20
N TYR A 309 17.43 17.29 -20.44
CA TYR A 309 17.92 16.17 -21.20
C TYR A 309 19.40 16.37 -21.50
N GLU A 310 20.20 15.37 -21.18
CA GLU A 310 21.63 15.36 -21.46
C GLU A 310 21.95 14.21 -22.40
N ASN A 311 22.85 14.49 -23.36
CA ASN A 311 23.48 13.49 -24.20
C ASN A 311 24.91 13.27 -23.69
N PRO A 312 25.16 12.22 -22.87
CA PRO A 312 26.50 11.90 -22.41
C PRO A 312 27.39 11.61 -23.61
N LYS A 313 28.56 12.27 -23.69
CA LYS A 313 29.56 12.01 -24.75
C LYS A 313 30.34 10.72 -24.49
N THR A 314 29.63 9.62 -24.29
CA THR A 314 30.17 8.29 -24.02
C THR A 314 30.11 7.42 -25.28
N GLN A 315 30.98 6.40 -25.38
CA GLN A 315 30.88 5.40 -26.46
C GLN A 315 29.67 4.47 -26.33
N LYS A 316 28.98 4.50 -25.18
CA LYS A 316 27.81 3.67 -24.89
C LYS A 316 26.52 4.35 -25.36
N PRO A 317 25.51 3.58 -25.81
CA PRO A 317 24.19 4.10 -26.15
C PRO A 317 23.41 4.49 -24.88
N GLU A 318 23.66 5.70 -24.39
CA GLU A 318 23.12 6.22 -23.13
C GLU A 318 22.50 7.62 -23.32
N PHE A 319 21.51 7.95 -22.49
CA PHE A 319 20.98 9.31 -22.36
C PHE A 319 20.76 9.62 -20.87
N ALA A 320 20.74 10.90 -20.52
CA ALA A 320 20.55 11.31 -19.13
C ALA A 320 19.36 12.27 -18.99
N ILE A 321 18.64 12.14 -17.87
CA ILE A 321 17.51 13.00 -17.52
C ILE A 321 17.82 13.66 -16.18
N CYS A 322 17.69 14.99 -16.14
CA CYS A 322 17.73 15.77 -14.91
C CYS A 322 16.38 15.70 -14.21
N HIS A 323 16.15 14.70 -13.37
CA HIS A 323 14.94 14.55 -12.56
C HIS A 323 14.84 15.58 -11.44
N TYR A 324 13.74 15.58 -10.69
CA TYR A 324 13.64 16.38 -9.46
C TYR A 324 14.66 15.95 -8.39
N ALA A 325 15.08 14.68 -8.41
CA ALA A 325 16.00 14.11 -7.43
C ALA A 325 17.47 14.07 -7.82
N GLY A 326 17.79 14.44 -9.06
CA GLY A 326 19.15 14.40 -9.58
C GLY A 326 19.18 13.95 -11.04
N THR A 327 20.37 13.99 -11.63
CA THR A 327 20.57 13.50 -13.00
C THR A 327 20.79 11.99 -12.98
N VAL A 328 20.01 11.26 -13.77
CA VAL A 328 20.12 9.80 -13.90
C VAL A 328 20.47 9.45 -15.33
N CYS A 329 21.52 8.64 -15.50
CA CYS A 329 21.96 8.11 -16.80
C CYS A 329 21.31 6.76 -17.07
N TYR A 330 20.68 6.60 -18.23
CA TYR A 330 19.97 5.41 -18.68
C TYR A 330 20.66 4.75 -19.88
N GLN A 331 20.83 3.44 -19.82
CA GLN A 331 21.31 2.62 -20.94
C GLN A 331 20.15 2.23 -21.83
N ALA A 332 20.13 2.71 -23.07
CA ALA A 332 19.02 2.44 -23.99
C ALA A 332 18.98 1.00 -24.52
N ALA A 333 20.05 0.23 -24.32
CA ALA A 333 20.11 -1.16 -24.77
C ALA A 333 18.93 -2.00 -24.20
N GLY A 334 18.17 -2.64 -25.08
CA GLY A 334 17.00 -3.45 -24.75
C GLY A 334 15.74 -2.65 -24.45
N PHE A 335 15.71 -1.33 -24.61
CA PHE A 335 14.52 -0.51 -24.31
C PHE A 335 13.32 -0.87 -25.19
N LEU A 336 13.54 -1.03 -26.50
CA LEU A 336 12.44 -1.33 -27.43
C LEU A 336 11.85 -2.70 -27.15
N GLU A 337 12.69 -3.69 -26.87
CA GLU A 337 12.27 -5.04 -26.52
C GLU A 337 11.51 -5.06 -25.20
N LYS A 338 12.05 -4.44 -24.15
CA LYS A 338 11.40 -4.33 -22.84
C LYS A 338 10.07 -3.58 -22.90
N ASN A 339 9.90 -2.68 -23.86
CA ASN A 339 8.65 -1.96 -24.09
C ASN A 339 7.64 -2.74 -24.95
N ARG A 340 8.06 -3.78 -25.69
CA ARG A 340 7.15 -4.68 -26.39
C ARG A 340 6.40 -5.51 -25.35
N ASP A 341 5.15 -5.13 -25.11
CA ASP A 341 4.27 -5.90 -24.23
C ASP A 341 3.58 -6.98 -25.05
N GLY A 342 3.87 -8.24 -24.73
CA GLY A 342 3.08 -9.37 -25.20
C GLY A 342 3.88 -10.57 -25.68
N LEU A 343 3.31 -11.73 -25.37
CA LEU A 343 3.63 -12.99 -26.03
C LEU A 343 3.47 -12.88 -27.55
N LYS A 344 4.40 -13.54 -28.27
CA LYS A 344 4.25 -13.77 -29.71
C LYS A 344 2.98 -14.62 -29.94
N PRO A 345 2.20 -14.41 -31.03
CA PRO A 345 0.92 -15.09 -31.24
C PRO A 345 0.99 -16.63 -31.19
N ASP A 346 2.11 -17.22 -31.59
CA ASP A 346 2.32 -18.66 -31.51
C ASP A 346 2.42 -19.17 -30.07
N LEU A 347 2.97 -18.38 -29.15
CA LEU A 347 2.99 -18.69 -27.72
C LEU A 347 1.63 -18.43 -27.06
N GLU A 348 0.81 -17.54 -27.61
CA GLU A 348 -0.57 -17.35 -27.16
C GLU A 348 -1.45 -18.55 -27.53
N ASP A 349 -1.33 -19.02 -28.78
CA ASP A 349 -1.98 -20.25 -29.26
C ASP A 349 -1.59 -21.45 -28.38
N LEU A 350 -0.34 -21.47 -27.93
CA LEU A 350 0.25 -22.51 -27.10
C LEU A 350 -0.30 -22.55 -25.68
N ILE A 351 -0.43 -21.38 -25.04
CA ILE A 351 -1.08 -21.26 -23.73
C ILE A 351 -2.56 -21.64 -23.85
N SER A 352 -3.23 -21.16 -24.91
CA SER A 352 -4.64 -21.45 -25.16
C SER A 352 -4.90 -22.95 -25.36
N SER A 353 -3.99 -23.65 -26.04
CA SER A 353 -4.05 -25.11 -26.27
C SER A 353 -3.47 -25.94 -25.11
N CYS A 354 -2.98 -25.31 -24.04
CA CYS A 354 -2.45 -26.02 -22.89
C CYS A 354 -3.57 -26.80 -22.17
N GLY A 355 -3.39 -28.11 -21.97
CA GLY A 355 -4.37 -28.94 -21.26
C GLY A 355 -4.50 -28.65 -19.75
N ASN A 356 -3.70 -27.72 -19.21
CA ASN A 356 -3.78 -27.32 -17.81
C ASN A 356 -4.87 -26.25 -17.62
N LYS A 357 -6.00 -26.65 -17.02
CA LYS A 357 -7.16 -25.78 -16.77
C LYS A 357 -6.82 -24.54 -15.93
N PHE A 358 -5.89 -24.65 -14.97
CA PHE A 358 -5.51 -23.52 -14.13
C PHE A 358 -4.71 -22.48 -14.92
N ILE A 359 -3.82 -22.92 -15.83
CA ILE A 359 -3.15 -21.99 -16.75
C ILE A 359 -4.17 -21.30 -17.65
N GLN A 360 -5.15 -22.02 -18.18
CA GLN A 360 -6.21 -21.38 -18.98
C GLN A 360 -7.03 -20.37 -18.16
N GLU A 361 -7.29 -20.64 -16.88
CA GLU A 361 -8.02 -19.74 -15.98
C GLU A 361 -7.27 -18.42 -15.71
N ILE A 362 -5.96 -18.48 -15.45
CA ILE A 362 -5.17 -17.28 -15.18
C ILE A 362 -4.94 -16.42 -16.45
N PHE A 363 -5.20 -16.94 -17.65
CA PHE A 363 -5.07 -16.24 -18.95
C PHE A 363 -6.43 -15.97 -19.66
N PRO A 364 -7.35 -15.16 -19.08
CA PRO A 364 -8.73 -15.12 -19.53
C PRO A 364 -9.02 -14.41 -20.88
N GLU A 365 -8.15 -13.52 -21.41
CA GLU A 365 -8.35 -12.91 -22.74
C GLU A 365 -7.03 -12.52 -23.45
N LEU A 366 -6.57 -13.35 -24.40
CA LEU A 366 -5.35 -13.10 -25.22
C LEU A 366 -5.59 -12.21 -26.47
N GLN A 367 -6.79 -11.63 -26.69
CA GLN A 367 -7.21 -11.13 -28.02
C GLN A 367 -7.46 -9.62 -28.17
N LYS A 368 -6.91 -8.73 -27.33
CA LYS A 368 -6.99 -7.27 -27.57
C LYS A 368 -5.63 -6.70 -28.00
N LYS A 369 -5.62 -5.81 -29.01
CA LYS A 369 -4.43 -5.06 -29.46
C LYS A 369 -3.66 -4.58 -28.23
N LYS A 370 -2.44 -5.08 -28.04
CA LYS A 370 -1.68 -4.83 -26.82
C LYS A 370 -1.09 -3.41 -26.87
N PRO A 371 -1.45 -2.50 -25.95
CA PRO A 371 -0.67 -1.29 -25.73
C PRO A 371 0.73 -1.69 -25.25
N THR A 372 1.75 -0.86 -25.56
CA THR A 372 3.13 -1.04 -25.08
C THR A 372 3.18 -1.01 -23.54
N VAL A 373 4.26 -1.55 -22.96
CA VAL A 373 4.43 -1.56 -21.49
C VAL A 373 4.35 -0.12 -20.96
N CYS A 374 5.04 0.80 -21.62
CA CYS A 374 5.04 2.21 -21.25
C CYS A 374 3.67 2.88 -21.46
N GLY A 375 2.91 2.51 -22.49
CA GLY A 375 1.55 2.98 -22.71
C GLY A 375 0.59 2.57 -21.58
N LYS A 376 0.55 1.26 -21.26
CA LYS A 376 -0.23 0.73 -20.12
C LYS A 376 0.18 1.37 -18.80
N PHE A 377 1.48 1.64 -18.65
CA PHE A 377 2.04 2.26 -17.48
C PHE A 377 1.55 3.71 -17.33
N ASN A 378 1.66 4.51 -18.39
CA ASN A 378 1.18 5.89 -18.39
C ASN A 378 -0.33 5.97 -18.09
N ASP A 379 -1.14 5.10 -18.70
CA ASP A 379 -2.58 5.02 -18.42
C ASP A 379 -2.87 4.69 -16.95
N SER A 380 -2.10 3.76 -16.38
CA SER A 380 -2.22 3.37 -14.97
C SER A 380 -1.83 4.50 -14.02
N LEU A 381 -0.77 5.25 -14.33
CA LEU A 381 -0.38 6.45 -13.57
C LEU A 381 -1.43 7.54 -13.65
N ILE A 382 -1.99 7.81 -14.83
CA ILE A 382 -3.07 8.79 -15.00
C ILE A 382 -4.28 8.41 -14.15
N LYS A 383 -4.70 7.14 -14.18
CA LYS A 383 -5.79 6.63 -13.33
C LYS A 383 -5.50 6.82 -11.85
N LEU A 384 -4.27 6.54 -11.41
CA LEU A 384 -3.86 6.74 -10.02
C LEU A 384 -3.92 8.23 -9.62
N VAL A 385 -3.40 9.14 -10.45
CA VAL A 385 -3.46 10.59 -10.19
C VAL A 385 -4.90 11.10 -10.12
N VAL A 386 -5.78 10.62 -10.99
CA VAL A 386 -7.21 10.95 -10.95
C VAL A 386 -7.85 10.47 -9.65
N ALA A 387 -7.57 9.24 -9.22
CA ALA A 387 -8.06 8.72 -7.95
C ALA A 387 -7.57 9.58 -6.77
N MET A 388 -6.27 9.88 -6.69
CA MET A 388 -5.73 10.72 -5.62
C MET A 388 -6.31 12.14 -5.60
N LYS A 389 -6.60 12.74 -6.76
CA LYS A 389 -7.23 14.08 -6.86
C LYS A 389 -8.64 14.12 -6.27
N SER A 390 -9.34 12.99 -6.21
CA SER A 390 -10.67 12.90 -5.60
C SER A 390 -10.65 12.76 -4.06
N CYS A 391 -9.47 12.58 -3.47
CA CYS A 391 -9.28 12.37 -2.03
C CYS A 391 -8.70 13.62 -1.35
N ASN A 392 -8.70 13.61 -0.01
CA ASN A 392 -7.88 14.51 0.79
C ASN A 392 -6.54 13.81 1.13
N PRO A 393 -5.44 14.07 0.40
CA PRO A 393 -4.18 13.37 0.56
C PRO A 393 -3.45 13.77 1.84
N SER A 394 -2.81 12.77 2.45
CA SER A 394 -1.84 12.96 3.52
C SER A 394 -0.49 12.40 3.05
N PHE A 395 0.57 13.18 3.19
CA PHE A 395 1.88 12.81 2.68
C PHE A 395 2.81 12.35 3.80
N ILE A 396 3.39 11.16 3.63
CA ILE A 396 4.42 10.60 4.52
C ILE A 396 5.70 10.49 3.71
N ARG A 397 6.76 11.21 4.10
CA ARG A 397 8.07 11.17 3.44
C ARG A 397 9.03 10.30 4.25
N CYS A 398 9.32 9.12 3.75
CA CYS A 398 10.28 8.21 4.36
C CYS A 398 11.71 8.63 3.98
N ILE A 399 12.56 8.89 4.98
CA ILE A 399 13.97 9.25 4.78
C ILE A 399 14.84 8.06 5.14
N LYS A 400 15.73 7.68 4.24
CA LYS A 400 16.64 6.56 4.40
C LYS A 400 17.97 6.99 5.00
N THR A 401 18.43 6.26 6.00
CA THR A 401 19.83 6.26 6.46
C THR A 401 20.52 4.97 5.98
N LYS A 402 21.86 4.90 5.97
CA LYS A 402 22.52 3.63 5.60
C LYS A 402 22.15 2.54 6.61
N GLN A 403 21.79 1.36 6.08
CA GLN A 403 21.26 0.22 6.84
C GLN A 403 22.24 -0.39 7.85
N LEU A 404 23.55 -0.12 7.71
CA LEU A 404 24.56 -0.64 8.62
C LEU A 404 24.78 0.37 9.76
N GLN A 405 24.24 0.04 10.94
CA GLN A 405 24.64 0.56 12.26
C GLN A 405 24.15 1.95 12.70
N GLY A 406 22.92 2.37 12.41
CA GLY A 406 22.34 3.57 13.06
C GLY A 406 23.14 4.86 12.81
N LYS A 407 23.93 4.91 11.75
CA LYS A 407 24.74 6.08 11.39
C LYS A 407 23.90 7.06 10.58
N PHE A 408 23.80 8.28 11.09
CA PHE A 408 23.14 9.39 10.40
C PHE A 408 24.14 10.11 9.49
N GLU A 409 24.15 9.77 8.21
CA GLU A 409 24.98 10.45 7.22
C GLU A 409 24.29 11.74 6.75
N ILE A 410 24.77 12.88 7.27
CA ILE A 410 24.21 14.19 6.97
C ILE A 410 24.10 14.47 5.46
N PRO A 411 25.12 14.20 4.61
CA PRO A 411 25.01 14.50 3.18
C PRO A 411 23.86 13.77 2.48
N LEU A 412 23.72 12.46 2.74
CA LEU A 412 22.67 11.62 2.17
C LEU A 412 21.27 12.06 2.62
N VAL A 413 21.12 12.43 3.90
CA VAL A 413 19.84 12.91 4.42
C VAL A 413 19.50 14.29 3.87
N VAL A 414 20.48 15.20 3.80
CA VAL A 414 20.28 16.56 3.26
C VAL A 414 19.86 16.51 1.79
N GLU A 415 20.47 15.64 1.00
CA GLU A 415 20.08 15.43 -0.40
C GLU A 415 18.62 14.97 -0.51
N GLN A 416 18.23 13.97 0.27
CA GLN A 416 16.84 13.51 0.39
C GLN A 416 15.87 14.61 0.78
N LEU A 417 16.20 15.43 1.78
CA LEU A 417 15.34 16.53 2.22
C LEU A 417 15.12 17.58 1.12
N ARG A 418 16.15 17.83 0.30
CA ARG A 418 16.07 18.76 -0.84
C ARG A 418 15.20 18.19 -1.94
N TYR A 419 15.48 16.98 -2.42
CA TYR A 419 14.71 16.45 -3.54
C TYR A 419 13.28 16.03 -3.15
N CYS A 420 13.03 15.58 -1.92
CA CYS A 420 11.65 15.30 -1.49
C CYS A 420 10.79 16.58 -1.36
N GLY A 421 11.36 17.78 -1.53
CA GLY A 421 10.67 19.06 -1.40
C GLY A 421 10.28 19.41 0.03
N ILE A 422 10.91 18.77 1.04
CA ILE A 422 10.54 18.94 2.46
C ILE A 422 10.92 20.35 2.92
N VAL A 423 12.08 20.86 2.48
CA VAL A 423 12.55 22.20 2.85
C VAL A 423 11.58 23.27 2.36
N GLU A 424 11.12 23.17 1.13
CA GLU A 424 10.14 24.06 0.50
C GLU A 424 8.78 23.96 1.22
N THR A 425 8.34 22.74 1.53
CA THR A 425 7.09 22.51 2.28
C THR A 425 7.12 23.17 3.65
N VAL A 426 8.24 23.04 4.38
CA VAL A 426 8.41 23.68 5.70
C VAL A 426 8.39 25.20 5.58
N LYS A 427 9.06 25.77 4.57
CA LYS A 427 9.06 27.22 4.33
C LYS A 427 7.64 27.75 4.13
N ILE A 428 6.82 27.04 3.35
CA ILE A 428 5.44 27.46 3.10
C ILE A 428 4.57 27.31 4.32
N ARG A 429 4.59 26.16 5.00
CA ARG A 429 3.78 25.97 6.21
C ARG A 429 4.15 26.95 7.30
N LYS A 430 5.44 27.28 7.46
CA LYS A 430 5.92 28.25 8.44
C LYS A 430 5.44 29.67 8.15
N ALA A 431 5.52 30.09 6.89
CA ALA A 431 5.06 31.42 6.54
C ALA A 431 3.52 31.48 6.57
N GLY A 432 2.84 30.42 6.12
CA GLY A 432 1.40 30.37 5.87
C GLY A 432 0.54 30.07 7.08
N TYR A 433 -0.69 29.66 6.81
CA TYR A 433 -1.71 29.30 7.80
C TYR A 433 -2.24 27.88 7.51
N PRO A 434 -1.50 26.84 7.90
CA PRO A 434 -1.83 25.46 7.54
C PRO A 434 -3.09 24.94 8.25
N ILE A 435 -3.48 25.53 9.37
CA ILE A 435 -4.66 25.14 10.14
C ILE A 435 -5.83 26.03 9.77
N ARG A 436 -6.95 25.42 9.38
CA ARG A 436 -8.17 26.15 8.96
C ARG A 436 -9.43 25.47 9.46
N TYR A 437 -10.39 26.28 9.92
CA TYR A 437 -11.70 25.81 10.36
C TYR A 437 -12.81 26.68 9.78
N GLY A 438 -13.90 26.07 9.35
CA GLY A 438 -15.15 26.80 9.16
C GLY A 438 -15.54 27.48 10.48
N TYR A 439 -16.11 28.68 10.42
CA TYR A 439 -16.42 29.43 11.64
C TYR A 439 -17.30 28.66 12.63
N ALA A 440 -18.32 27.96 12.15
CA ALA A 440 -19.21 27.15 12.99
C ALA A 440 -18.45 26.02 13.69
N ASP A 441 -17.55 25.35 12.98
CA ASP A 441 -16.74 24.25 13.52
C ASP A 441 -15.71 24.75 14.53
N PHE A 442 -15.06 25.88 14.24
CA PHE A 442 -14.12 26.53 15.16
C PHE A 442 -14.81 26.86 16.49
N ILE A 443 -15.95 27.54 16.43
CA ILE A 443 -16.72 27.92 17.62
C ILE A 443 -17.19 26.67 18.37
N LYS A 444 -17.76 25.68 17.67
CA LYS A 444 -18.22 24.41 18.27
C LYS A 444 -17.08 23.69 18.99
N ARG A 445 -15.88 23.69 18.41
CA ARG A 445 -14.69 23.01 18.94
C ARG A 445 -14.14 23.70 20.19
N TYR A 446 -13.95 25.01 20.14
CA TYR A 446 -13.23 25.76 21.17
C TYR A 446 -14.13 26.46 22.21
N ARG A 447 -15.46 26.46 22.05
CA ARG A 447 -16.39 27.03 23.06
C ARG A 447 -16.23 26.46 24.46
N CYS A 448 -15.67 25.25 24.59
CA CYS A 448 -15.48 24.61 25.89
C CYS A 448 -14.37 25.25 26.74
N LEU A 449 -13.50 26.09 26.16
CA LEU A 449 -12.41 26.76 26.86
C LEU A 449 -12.93 27.66 27.99
N SER A 450 -14.05 28.36 27.78
CA SER A 450 -14.67 29.18 28.81
C SER A 450 -16.19 29.20 28.68
N SER A 451 -16.87 28.97 29.81
CA SER A 451 -18.33 29.07 29.93
C SER A 451 -18.83 30.51 30.03
N GLN A 452 -17.92 31.48 30.16
CA GLN A 452 -18.23 32.91 30.27
C GLN A 452 -18.19 33.63 28.91
N LEU A 453 -17.82 32.92 27.85
CA LEU A 453 -17.84 33.48 26.50
C LEU A 453 -19.29 33.74 26.08
N ASP A 454 -19.63 35.00 25.90
CA ASP A 454 -20.80 35.36 25.10
C ASP A 454 -20.48 35.05 23.63
N LEU A 455 -21.24 34.16 23.01
CA LEU A 455 -21.12 33.78 21.59
C LEU A 455 -22.41 34.07 20.82
N SER A 456 -23.23 34.99 21.31
CA SER A 456 -24.52 35.37 20.71
C SER A 456 -24.43 36.27 19.49
N SER A 457 -23.23 36.77 19.16
CA SER A 457 -23.05 37.64 17.99
C SER A 457 -23.40 36.91 16.70
N THR A 458 -24.13 37.57 15.81
CA THR A 458 -24.40 37.09 14.45
C THR A 458 -23.16 37.11 13.55
N ASN A 459 -22.13 37.86 13.94
CA ASN A 459 -20.87 37.92 13.21
C ASN A 459 -19.91 36.82 13.70
N PRO A 460 -19.60 35.81 12.86
CA PRO A 460 -18.75 34.69 13.26
C PRO A 460 -17.31 35.11 13.61
N THR A 461 -16.78 36.17 12.98
CA THR A 461 -15.42 36.67 13.26
C THR A 461 -15.29 37.22 14.68
N VAL A 462 -16.35 37.86 15.20
CA VAL A 462 -16.38 38.40 16.57
C VAL A 462 -16.32 37.24 17.58
N ASN A 463 -17.13 36.20 17.36
CA ASN A 463 -17.14 35.01 18.21
C ASN A 463 -15.79 34.27 18.17
N ALA A 464 -15.20 34.11 16.99
CA ALA A 464 -13.87 33.52 16.84
C ALA A 464 -12.80 34.36 17.55
N THR A 465 -12.84 35.69 17.43
CA THR A 465 -11.93 36.60 18.13
C THR A 465 -12.03 36.47 19.65
N ARG A 466 -13.24 36.34 20.20
CA ARG A 466 -13.45 36.15 21.65
C ARG A 466 -12.80 34.86 22.15
N ILE A 467 -12.88 33.78 21.36
CA ILE A 467 -12.20 32.51 21.66
C ILE A 467 -10.69 32.65 21.55
N LEU A 468 -10.18 33.27 20.48
CA LEU A 468 -8.75 33.43 20.26
C LEU A 468 -8.09 34.17 21.43
N LYS A 469 -8.73 35.23 21.94
CA LYS A 469 -8.29 36.00 23.12
C LYS A 469 -8.11 35.19 24.41
N LEU A 470 -8.55 33.94 24.46
CA LEU A 470 -8.31 33.05 25.60
C LEU A 470 -6.92 32.39 25.57
N SER A 471 -6.19 32.48 24.45
CA SER A 471 -4.80 32.03 24.36
C SER A 471 -3.84 33.20 24.59
N ASP A 472 -2.79 32.95 25.36
CA ASP A 472 -1.73 33.93 25.63
C ASP A 472 -0.74 34.07 24.46
N LYS A 473 -0.84 33.23 23.42
CA LYS A 473 0.05 33.23 22.24
C LYS A 473 -0.54 33.92 21.01
N VAL A 474 -1.55 34.76 21.18
CA VAL A 474 -2.17 35.47 20.05
C VAL A 474 -1.30 36.65 19.63
N GLU A 475 -0.62 36.49 18.51
CA GLU A 475 0.07 37.57 17.80
C GLU A 475 -0.72 38.00 16.55
N PRO A 476 -0.59 39.25 16.05
CA PRO A 476 -1.30 39.71 14.85
C PRO A 476 -1.09 38.83 13.61
N GLU A 477 0.07 38.20 13.47
CA GLU A 477 0.39 37.30 12.34
C GLU A 477 0.03 35.83 12.60
N SER A 478 -0.39 35.48 13.81
CA SER A 478 -0.67 34.09 14.21
C SER A 478 -2.00 33.56 13.66
N PHE A 479 -2.88 34.43 13.19
CA PHE A 479 -4.14 34.06 12.55
C PHE A 479 -4.58 35.08 11.49
N GLN A 480 -5.47 34.65 10.59
CA GLN A 480 -6.22 35.52 9.70
C GLN A 480 -7.67 35.05 9.55
N PHE A 481 -8.57 36.01 9.29
CA PHE A 481 -9.96 35.74 8.98
C PHE A 481 -10.17 35.72 7.47
N GLY A 482 -10.69 34.61 6.96
CA GLY A 482 -11.20 34.50 5.60
C GLY A 482 -12.68 34.88 5.52
N LYS A 483 -13.26 34.72 4.34
CA LYS A 483 -14.70 34.90 4.09
C LYS A 483 -15.54 33.89 4.87
N THR A 484 -15.14 32.62 4.90
CA THR A 484 -15.92 31.51 5.50
C THR A 484 -15.18 30.75 6.60
N LYS A 485 -13.87 30.97 6.71
CA LYS A 485 -12.99 30.20 7.61
C LYS A 485 -12.08 31.11 8.45
N VAL A 486 -11.64 30.58 9.58
CA VAL A 486 -10.50 31.11 10.34
C VAL A 486 -9.25 30.30 10.03
N PHE A 487 -8.15 31.00 9.81
CA PHE A 487 -6.83 30.47 9.44
C PHE A 487 -5.85 30.72 10.59
N LEU A 488 -5.12 29.71 11.03
CA LEU A 488 -4.23 29.74 12.20
C LEU A 488 -2.85 29.21 11.85
N LYS A 489 -1.83 29.75 12.50
CA LYS A 489 -0.49 29.13 12.58
C LYS A 489 -0.47 27.99 13.59
N GLU A 490 0.48 27.08 13.41
CA GLU A 490 0.62 25.87 14.24
C GLU A 490 0.78 26.21 15.73
N ASP A 491 1.66 27.15 16.09
CA ASP A 491 1.93 27.52 17.48
C ASP A 491 0.68 27.98 18.26
N LEU A 492 -0.22 28.72 17.58
CA LEU A 492 -1.48 29.18 18.17
C LEU A 492 -2.50 28.04 18.25
N HIS A 493 -2.57 27.21 17.21
CA HIS A 493 -3.44 26.04 17.21
C HIS A 493 -3.09 25.07 18.35
N ASP A 494 -1.81 24.77 18.51
CA ASP A 494 -1.31 23.85 19.54
C ASP A 494 -1.62 24.39 20.95
N SER A 495 -1.43 25.70 21.18
CA SER A 495 -1.80 26.34 22.44
C SER A 495 -3.31 26.23 22.76
N LEU A 496 -4.17 26.40 21.75
CA LEU A 496 -5.60 26.24 21.91
C LEU A 496 -6.00 24.79 22.19
N GLU A 497 -5.38 23.81 21.50
CA GLU A 497 -5.63 22.38 21.73
C GLU A 497 -5.13 21.92 23.10
N GLU A 498 -3.95 22.35 23.55
CA GLU A 498 -3.44 22.06 24.90
C GLU A 498 -4.43 22.54 25.97
N SER A 499 -4.87 23.79 25.86
CA SER A 499 -5.86 24.38 26.76
C SER A 499 -7.19 23.62 26.74
N ARG A 500 -7.62 23.22 25.53
CA ARG A 500 -8.86 22.45 25.32
C ARG A 500 -8.77 21.07 25.95
N MET A 501 -7.67 20.35 25.73
CA MET A 501 -7.43 19.03 26.30
C MET A 501 -7.36 19.09 27.83
N ALA A 502 -6.65 20.06 28.39
CA ALA A 502 -6.58 20.26 29.83
C ALA A 502 -7.99 20.48 30.45
N LYS A 503 -8.82 21.31 29.80
CA LYS A 503 -10.19 21.58 30.25
C LYS A 503 -11.07 20.34 30.15
N LEU A 504 -11.04 19.63 29.02
CA LEU A 504 -11.82 18.42 28.81
C LEU A 504 -11.44 17.31 29.78
N ASN A 505 -10.14 17.09 30.01
CA ASN A 505 -9.66 16.11 30.99
C ASN A 505 -10.17 16.43 32.39
N ARG A 506 -10.10 17.70 32.81
CA ARG A 506 -10.63 18.13 34.11
C ARG A 506 -12.14 17.88 34.22
N MET A 507 -12.92 18.20 33.18
CA MET A 507 -14.36 17.99 33.18
C MET A 507 -14.72 16.50 33.15
N ALA A 508 -13.99 15.69 32.40
CA ALA A 508 -14.16 14.24 32.36
C ALA A 508 -13.96 13.64 33.76
N VAL A 509 -12.90 14.05 34.49
CA VAL A 509 -12.66 13.60 35.87
C VAL A 509 -13.83 13.97 36.79
N VAL A 510 -14.37 15.19 36.69
CA VAL A 510 -15.52 15.61 37.50
C VAL A 510 -16.76 14.78 37.20
N ILE A 511 -17.08 14.56 35.91
CA ILE A 511 -18.23 13.76 35.48
C ILE A 511 -18.06 12.31 35.95
N GLN A 512 -16.89 11.72 35.72
CA GLN A 512 -16.58 10.35 36.14
C GLN A 512 -16.67 10.20 37.65
N ALA A 513 -16.15 11.14 38.44
CA ALA A 513 -16.23 11.11 39.90
C ALA A 513 -17.69 11.16 40.38
N ARG A 514 -18.52 12.03 39.79
CA ARG A 514 -19.95 12.13 40.12
C ARG A 514 -20.72 10.87 39.75
N LEU A 515 -20.48 10.31 38.57
CA LEU A 515 -21.12 9.07 38.12
C LEU A 515 -20.71 7.86 38.98
N ARG A 516 -19.41 7.71 39.27
CA ARG A 516 -18.91 6.66 40.18
C ARG A 516 -19.50 6.79 41.57
N GLY A 517 -19.54 8.00 42.11
CA GLY A 517 -20.16 8.29 43.41
C GLY A 517 -21.65 7.94 43.43
N TYR A 518 -22.39 8.33 42.39
CA TYR A 518 -23.81 7.99 42.23
C TYR A 518 -24.02 6.47 42.17
N TYR A 519 -23.22 5.77 41.37
CA TYR A 519 -23.29 4.31 41.22
C TYR A 519 -23.05 3.58 42.55
N VAL A 520 -21.97 3.93 43.27
CA VAL A 520 -21.64 3.32 44.56
C VAL A 520 -22.71 3.63 45.61
N ASN A 521 -23.18 4.89 45.68
CA ASN A 521 -24.24 5.27 46.62
C ASN A 521 -25.55 4.52 46.33
N SER A 522 -25.95 4.39 45.06
CA SER A 522 -27.13 3.61 44.69
C SER A 522 -27.00 2.15 45.10
N LYS A 523 -25.83 1.53 44.87
CA LYS A 523 -25.56 0.15 45.30
C LYS A 523 -25.60 0.01 46.81
N TYR A 524 -24.95 0.92 47.55
CA TYR A 524 -24.96 0.93 49.02
C TYR A 524 -26.37 1.07 49.58
N LEU A 525 -27.20 1.96 49.04
CA LEU A 525 -28.59 2.13 49.48
C LEU A 525 -29.43 0.87 49.25
N LYS A 526 -29.22 0.16 48.13
CA LYS A 526 -29.86 -1.15 47.89
C LYS A 526 -29.40 -2.18 48.92
N MET A 527 -28.09 -2.32 49.14
CA MET A 527 -27.52 -3.25 50.13
C MET A 527 -28.01 -2.95 51.55
N LYS A 528 -28.07 -1.67 51.93
CA LYS A 528 -28.56 -1.24 53.25
C LYS A 528 -30.03 -1.62 53.46
N LYS A 529 -30.89 -1.41 52.45
CA LYS A 529 -32.30 -1.82 52.51
C LYS A 529 -32.43 -3.34 52.69
N ALA A 530 -31.71 -4.12 51.89
CA ALA A 530 -31.70 -5.58 52.01
C ALA A 530 -31.21 -6.04 53.40
N ALA A 531 -30.12 -5.47 53.90
CA ALA A 531 -29.57 -5.80 55.22
C ALA A 531 -30.56 -5.50 56.35
N ILE A 532 -31.28 -4.36 56.29
CA ILE A 532 -32.29 -4.01 57.29
C ILE A 532 -33.42 -5.05 57.31
N VAL A 533 -33.91 -5.46 56.14
CA VAL A 533 -34.99 -6.47 56.01
C VAL A 533 -34.55 -7.82 56.60
N ILE A 534 -33.34 -8.28 56.24
CA ILE A 534 -32.78 -9.53 56.77
C ILE A 534 -32.61 -9.45 58.29
N GLN A 535 -32.04 -8.36 58.80
CA GLN A 535 -31.82 -8.16 60.23
C GLN A 535 -33.14 -8.11 61.00
N SER A 536 -34.16 -7.40 60.51
CA SER A 536 -35.47 -7.33 61.18
C SER A 536 -36.17 -8.69 61.23
N ASN A 537 -36.14 -9.46 60.14
CA ASN A 537 -36.75 -10.79 60.08
C ASN A 537 -36.00 -11.79 60.96
N THR A 538 -34.67 -11.74 60.98
CA THR A 538 -33.85 -12.59 61.84
C THR A 538 -34.10 -12.29 63.32
N ARG A 539 -34.14 -10.99 63.71
CA ARG A 539 -34.49 -10.58 65.09
C ARG A 539 -35.87 -11.08 65.48
N ARG A 540 -36.87 -10.96 64.59
CA ARG A 540 -38.22 -11.49 64.81
C ARG A 540 -38.23 -13.01 65.00
N LEU A 541 -37.51 -13.75 64.16
CA LEU A 541 -37.43 -15.21 64.24
C LEU A 541 -36.77 -15.66 65.55
N LEU A 542 -35.66 -15.03 65.95
CA LEU A 542 -34.97 -15.33 67.19
C LEU A 542 -35.88 -15.11 68.41
N GLU A 543 -36.60 -13.99 68.47
CA GLU A 543 -37.55 -13.73 69.56
C GLU A 543 -38.76 -14.68 69.53
N ARG A 544 -39.29 -14.99 68.34
CA ARG A 544 -40.34 -16.01 68.19
C ARG A 544 -39.88 -17.37 68.69
N ASN A 545 -38.66 -17.79 68.37
CA ASN A 545 -38.08 -19.04 68.83
C ASN A 545 -37.88 -19.07 70.35
N LYS A 546 -37.44 -17.95 70.96
CA LYS A 546 -37.39 -17.82 72.43
C LYS A 546 -38.79 -17.96 73.04
N PHE A 547 -39.79 -17.28 72.48
CA PHE A 547 -41.18 -17.37 72.94
C PHE A 547 -41.73 -18.79 72.83
N LEU A 548 -41.54 -19.46 71.68
CA LEU A 548 -42.01 -20.84 71.48
C LEU A 548 -41.32 -21.83 72.43
N LYS A 549 -40.02 -21.66 72.72
CA LYS A 549 -39.30 -22.45 73.73
C LYS A 549 -39.85 -22.21 75.14
N ALA A 550 -40.11 -20.95 75.50
CA ALA A 550 -40.73 -20.61 76.79
C ALA A 550 -42.14 -21.21 76.91
N ARG A 551 -42.95 -21.11 75.84
CA ARG A 551 -44.30 -21.69 75.77
C ARG A 551 -44.29 -23.20 75.94
N LYS A 552 -43.38 -23.92 75.25
CA LYS A 552 -43.22 -25.39 75.38
C LYS A 552 -42.82 -25.80 76.80
N ARG A 553 -42.06 -24.98 77.54
CA ARG A 553 -41.71 -25.24 78.95
C ARG A 553 -42.89 -25.07 79.92
N ILE A 554 -43.84 -24.19 79.60
CA ILE A 554 -45.00 -23.89 80.45
C ILE A 554 -46.19 -24.82 80.15
N HIS A 555 -46.35 -25.28 78.90
CA HIS A 555 -47.41 -26.21 78.50
C HIS A 555 -46.86 -27.37 77.63
N PRO A 556 -46.52 -28.53 78.22
CA PRO A 556 -45.94 -29.67 77.49
C PRO A 556 -46.91 -30.38 76.55
N SER A 557 -48.22 -30.27 76.76
CA SER A 557 -49.27 -31.04 76.05
C SER A 557 -49.77 -30.41 74.74
N ALA A 558 -49.19 -29.28 74.30
CA ALA A 558 -49.60 -28.56 73.09
C ALA A 558 -48.64 -28.77 71.89
N SER A 559 -47.99 -29.95 71.80
CA SER A 559 -46.98 -30.27 70.78
C SER A 559 -47.53 -30.88 69.48
N ASN A 560 -48.85 -30.94 69.27
CA ASN A 560 -49.48 -31.60 68.11
C ASN A 560 -50.37 -30.66 67.30
N LEU A 561 -49.78 -29.61 66.68
CA LEU A 561 -50.40 -28.89 65.58
C LEU A 561 -49.38 -28.82 64.43
N PRO A 562 -49.78 -29.02 63.15
CA PRO A 562 -48.83 -29.12 62.05
C PRO A 562 -48.14 -27.77 61.79
N ASP A 563 -46.81 -27.76 61.81
CA ASP A 563 -45.98 -26.66 61.27
C ASP A 563 -46.02 -26.73 59.73
N GLU A 564 -47.14 -26.37 59.11
CA GLU A 564 -47.21 -26.09 57.68
C GLU A 564 -47.16 -24.57 57.44
N ALA A 565 -45.94 -24.05 57.42
CA ALA A 565 -45.56 -22.81 56.71
C ALA A 565 -44.04 -22.81 56.51
N THR A 566 -43.62 -23.66 55.57
CA THR A 566 -42.39 -23.63 54.76
C THR A 566 -41.30 -22.60 55.13
N GLU A 567 -40.15 -23.14 55.55
CA GLU A 567 -38.84 -22.46 55.58
C GLU A 567 -38.33 -22.02 54.18
N GLU A 568 -39.07 -22.32 53.10
CA GLU A 568 -38.68 -22.01 51.71
C GLU A 568 -38.80 -20.52 51.33
N SER A 569 -39.46 -19.67 52.11
CA SER A 569 -39.58 -18.24 51.77
C SER A 569 -38.34 -17.38 52.07
N PHE A 570 -37.24 -17.99 52.58
CA PHE A 570 -36.05 -17.23 52.98
C PHE A 570 -35.19 -16.76 51.79
N PHE A 571 -35.36 -17.35 50.59
CA PHE A 571 -34.55 -17.01 49.40
C PHE A 571 -35.25 -16.16 48.33
N GLU A 572 -36.58 -16.06 48.32
CA GLU A 572 -37.30 -15.28 47.29
C GLU A 572 -37.39 -13.76 47.57
N ALA A 573 -37.02 -13.29 48.76
CA ALA A 573 -37.06 -11.87 49.11
C ALA A 573 -35.73 -11.11 48.89
N ALA A 574 -34.76 -11.72 48.20
CA ALA A 574 -33.42 -11.18 48.00
C ALA A 574 -32.96 -11.06 46.52
N GLU A 575 -33.87 -11.25 45.55
CA GLU A 575 -33.76 -10.70 44.18
C GLU A 575 -34.61 -9.43 44.05
#